data_AF-A0A9D1MTX8-F1
#
_entry.id   AF-A0A9D1MTX8-F1
#
_cell.length_a   1.000
_cell.length_b   1.000
_cell.length_c   1.000
_cell.angle_alpha   90.00
_cell.angle_beta   90.00
_cell.angle_gamma   90.00
#
_symmetry.space_group_name_H-M   'P 1'
#
loop_
_entity.id
_entity.type
_entity.pdbx_description
1 polymer ?
#
loop_
_entity_poly.entity_id
_entity_poly.type
_entity_poly.pdbx_seq_one_letter_code
_entity_poly.pdbx_strand_id
1 'polypeptide(L)' 'MKNLTVTKDEAGQRLDRLLAKRFDRLPKSLMYKYIRTKRIKVNAHRAKP' A
#
# COMPACT_ATOMS: atom_id res chain seq x y z
N MET A 1 -14.06 0.35 -4.08
CA MET A 1 -12.76 -0.25 -3.70
C MET A 1 -11.91 -0.32 -4.95
N LYS A 2 -10.62 0.02 -4.88
CA LYS A 2 -9.69 -0.10 -6.01
C LYS A 2 -8.70 -1.21 -5.69
N ASN A 3 -8.60 -2.22 -6.56
CA ASN A 3 -7.65 -3.31 -6.41
C ASN A 3 -6.38 -2.94 -7.18
N LEU A 4 -5.23 -3.20 -6.57
CA LEU A 4 -3.93 -2.96 -7.17
C LEU A 4 -3.22 -4.31 -7.30
N THR A 5 -2.86 -4.69 -8.53
CA THR A 5 -2.06 -5.90 -8.77
C THR A 5 -0.59 -5.52 -8.76
N VAL A 6 0.21 -6.21 -7.94
CA VAL A 6 1.67 -6.06 -7.89
C VAL A 6 2.27 -6.78 -9.09
N THR A 7 3.11 -6.08 -9.85
CA THR A 7 3.82 -6.65 -11.01
C THR A 7 5.11 -7.34 -10.60
N LYS A 8 5.71 -8.14 -11.48
CA LYS A 8 6.94 -8.90 -11.19
C LYS A 8 8.12 -7.99 -10.80
N ASP A 9 8.20 -6.79 -11.37
CA ASP A 9 9.25 -5.79 -11.06
C ASP A 9 9.02 -5.06 -9.73
N GLU A 10 7.78 -5.11 -9.23
CA GLU A 10 7.38 -4.54 -7.95
C GLU A 10 7.40 -5.58 -6.82
N ALA A 11 7.59 -6.86 -7.18
CA ALA A 11 7.74 -7.94 -6.21
C ALA A 11 9.00 -7.74 -5.38
N GLY A 12 8.88 -7.95 -4.06
CA GLY A 12 9.99 -7.73 -3.11
C GLY A 12 10.20 -6.27 -2.68
N GLN A 13 9.46 -5.31 -3.26
CA GLN A 13 9.46 -3.94 -2.73
C GLN A 13 8.66 -3.84 -1.44
N ARG A 14 9.07 -2.93 -0.57
CA ARG A 14 8.26 -2.58 0.61
C ARG A 14 6.93 -1.95 0.19
N LEU A 15 5.90 -2.22 0.98
CA LEU A 15 4.55 -1.76 0.69
C LEU A 15 4.44 -0.23 0.66
N ASP A 16 5.12 0.46 1.57
CA ASP A 16 5.15 1.92 1.62
C ASP A 16 5.76 2.53 0.36
N ARG A 17 6.84 1.94 -0.18
CA ARG A 17 7.46 2.37 -1.45
C ARG A 17 6.54 2.15 -2.64
N LEU A 18 5.89 0.99 -2.71
CA LEU A 18 4.91 0.68 -3.75
C LEU A 18 3.74 1.68 -3.74
N LEU A 19 3.20 1.95 -2.56
CA LEU A 19 2.09 2.88 -2.38
C LEU A 19 2.51 4.31 -2.70
N ALA A 20 3.70 4.75 -2.30
CA ALA A 20 4.22 6.06 -2.63
C ALA A 20 4.34 6.25 -4.15
N LYS A 21 4.87 5.26 -4.88
CA LYS A 21 5.01 5.30 -6.36
C LYS A 21 3.66 5.33 -7.09
N ARG A 22 2.64 4.65 -6.54
CA ARG A 22 1.31 4.55 -7.17
C ARG A 22 0.38 5.69 -6.79
N PHE A 23 0.65 6.35 -5.66
CA PHE A 23 -0.19 7.41 -5.10
C PHE A 23 0.66 8.62 -4.72
N ASP A 24 1.15 9.37 -5.72
CA ASP A 24 1.97 10.57 -5.52
C ASP A 24 1.27 11.65 -4.66
N ARG A 25 -0.06 11.72 -4.72
CA ARG A 25 -0.87 12.70 -3.96
C ARG A 25 -1.21 12.24 -2.54
N LEU A 26 -0.78 11.04 -2.12
CA LEU A 26 -1.08 10.51 -0.78
C LEU A 26 0.05 10.83 0.20
N PRO A 27 -0.19 11.65 1.24
CA PRO A 27 0.80 11.91 2.27
C PRO A 27 1.15 10.64 3.06
N LYS A 28 2.43 10.47 3.39
CA LYS A 28 2.93 9.29 4.15
C LYS A 28 2.17 9.07 5.46
N SER A 29 1.83 10.12 6.20
CA SER A 29 1.08 10.03 7.46
C SER A 29 -0.31 9.40 7.28
N LEU A 30 -1.02 9.77 6.20
CA LEU A 30 -2.32 9.19 5.87
C LEU A 30 -2.20 7.75 5.40
N MET A 31 -1.15 7.44 4.62
CA MET A 31 -0.87 6.07 4.20
C MET A 31 -0.69 5.14 5.41
N TYR A 32 0.15 5.50 6.38
CA TYR A 32 0.32 4.70 7.60
C TYR A 32 -0.96 4.63 8.45
N LYS A 33 -1.74 5.72 8.53
CA LYS A 33 -3.06 5.72 9.18
C LYS A 33 -4.01 4.71 8.51
N TYR A 34 -4.00 4.61 7.18
CA TYR A 34 -4.85 3.70 6.42
C TYR A 34 -4.40 2.24 6.50
N ILE A 35 -3.10 1.99 6.63
CA ILE A 35 -2.55 0.66 6.95
C ILE A 35 -2.98 0.25 8.37
N ARG A 36 -2.89 1.16 9.35
CA ARG A 36 -3.27 0.90 10.75
C ARG A 36 -4.76 0.63 10.91
N THR A 37 -5.61 1.41 10.25
CA THR A 37 -7.08 1.29 10.26
C THR A 37 -7.62 0.19 9.34
N LYS A 38 -6.74 -0.61 8.71
CA LYS A 38 -7.10 -1.70 7.79
C LYS A 38 -7.91 -1.25 6.55
N ARG A 39 -7.75 0.00 6.10
CA ARG A 39 -8.32 0.47 4.82
C ARG A 39 -7.49 0.00 3.63
N ILE A 40 -6.17 -0.12 3.82
CA ILE A 40 -5.25 -0.75 2.87
C ILE A 40 -4.95 -2.16 3.39
N LYS A 41 -5.22 -3.17 2.55
CA LYS A 41 -5.05 -4.60 2.87
C LYS A 41 -4.30 -5.28 1.73
N VAL A 42 -3.50 -6.28 2.07
CA VAL A 42 -2.84 -7.14 1.08
C VAL A 42 -3.57 -8.47 1.11
N ASN A 43 -4.16 -8.90 -0.01
CA ASN A 43 -4.91 -10.15 -0.14
C ASN A 43 -5.93 -10.35 1.00
N ALA A 44 -6.72 -9.31 1.31
CA ALA A 44 -7.68 -9.25 2.42
C ALA A 44 -7.11 -9.30 3.85
N HIS A 45 -5.80 -9.45 4.02
CA HIS A 45 -5.13 -9.48 5.32
C HIS A 45 -4.62 -8.10 5.73
N ARG A 46 -4.38 -7.93 7.04
CA ARG A 46 -3.78 -6.69 7.57
C ARG A 46 -2.38 -6.54 6.98
N ALA A 47 -2.18 -5.43 6.30
CA ALA A 47 -0.88 -5.09 5.75
C ALA A 47 0.06 -4.57 6.86
N LYS A 48 1.34 -4.93 6.79
CA LYS A 48 2.42 -4.32 7.57
C LYS A 48 3.21 -3.37 6.65
N PRO A 49 3.64 -2.21 7.14
CA PRO A 49 4.48 -1.28 6.38
C PRO A 49 5.88 -1.82 6.09
#